data_AF-A0A924LI10-F1
#
_entry.id   AF-A0A924LI10-F1
#
_cell.length_a   1.000
_cell.length_b   1.000
_cell.length_c   1.000
_cell.angle_alpha   90.00
_cell.angle_beta   90.00
_cell.angle_gamma   90.00
#
_symmetry.space_group_name_H-M   'P 1'
#
loop_
_entity.id
_entity.type
_entity.pdbx_description
1 polymer ?
#
loop_
_entity_poly.entity_id
_entity_poly.type
_entity_poly.pdbx_seq_one_letter_code
_entity_poly.pdbx_strand_id
1 'polypeptide(L)'
;MLAERVLMGLLLGGVAIGSMLVLYPFFSAILWASILAFTTWPVFTTLRARIGRNAAAALMVVITAVVVLLPLALVAPSGGHDVSEIQTSLQAAIIAGLPPAPAWVANIPLVGVTVRDLWDSWAHDFSVMVAFFRPYFGIAAEFGLRLLLGLANGVLEFLLALVVAFFIYGSGDTIAAKLQNLLRRIAGDRADRLITVTGATVRGVVYGILGTAVVQGLLTVFGLWMAGVPRPLLLGVIGGGLSVLPIGAPFIWIPASLWLLSNGNTVPGVFLGLWGG
;
A
#
# COMPACT_ATOMS: atom_id res chain seq x y z
N MET A 1 -55.09 15.17 -1.90
CA MET A 1 -54.07 15.45 -2.93
C MET A 1 -52.82 16.14 -2.40
N LEU A 2 -52.87 17.31 -1.75
CA LEU A 2 -51.66 17.96 -1.18
C LEU A 2 -51.03 17.18 -0.01
N ALA A 3 -51.83 16.73 0.96
CA ALA A 3 -51.35 15.94 2.10
C ALA A 3 -50.67 14.62 1.68
N GLU A 4 -51.21 13.97 0.65
CA GLU A 4 -50.66 12.73 0.07
C GLU A 4 -49.31 12.96 -0.61
N ARG A 5 -49.17 14.05 -1.39
CA ARG A 5 -47.89 14.42 -2.01
C ARG A 5 -46.83 14.80 -0.97
N VAL A 6 -47.22 15.49 0.10
CA VAL A 6 -46.32 15.84 1.22
C VAL A 6 -45.89 14.59 1.99
N LEU A 7 -46.82 13.68 2.29
CA LEU A 7 -46.52 12.39 2.95
C LEU A 7 -45.58 11.54 2.09
N MET A 8 -45.85 11.43 0.79
CA MET A 8 -45.03 10.68 -0.15
C MET A 8 -43.62 11.30 -0.29
N GLY A 9 -43.52 12.63 -0.30
CA GLY A 9 -42.24 13.34 -0.28
C GLY A 9 -41.45 13.12 1.01
N LEU A 10 -42.11 13.14 2.17
CA LEU A 10 -41.50 12.84 3.47
C LEU A 10 -41.03 11.39 3.55
N LEU A 11 -41.83 10.43 3.07
CA LEU A 11 -41.47 9.02 3.03
C LEU A 11 -40.29 8.77 2.09
N LEU A 12 -40.32 9.32 0.88
CA LEU A 12 -39.20 9.21 -0.07
C LEU A 12 -37.93 9.88 0.48
N GLY A 13 -38.07 11.06 1.09
CA GLY A 13 -36.97 11.76 1.75
C GLY A 13 -36.39 10.94 2.92
N GLY A 14 -37.25 10.35 3.75
CA GLY A 14 -36.85 9.48 4.85
C GLY A 14 -36.14 8.21 4.37
N VAL A 15 -36.63 7.57 3.31
CA VAL A 15 -35.97 6.40 2.69
C VAL A 15 -34.64 6.79 2.05
N ALA A 16 -34.56 7.95 1.38
CA ALA A 16 -33.33 8.45 0.80
C ALA A 16 -32.27 8.75 1.87
N ILE A 17 -32.65 9.43 2.95
CA ILE A 17 -31.74 9.73 4.06
C ILE A 17 -31.34 8.44 4.78
N GLY A 18 -32.29 7.54 5.05
CA GLY A 18 -32.03 6.26 5.70
C GLY A 18 -31.08 5.38 4.87
N SER A 19 -31.29 5.30 3.56
CA SER A 19 -30.37 4.58 2.66
C SER A 19 -28.99 5.23 2.59
N MET A 20 -28.90 6.57 2.57
CA MET A 20 -27.60 7.26 2.64
C MET A 20 -26.86 7.00 3.96
N LEU A 21 -27.55 6.98 5.10
CA LEU A 21 -26.95 6.68 6.40
C LEU A 21 -26.41 5.24 6.46
N VAL A 22 -27.15 4.28 5.90
CA VAL A 22 -26.70 2.87 5.82
C VAL A 22 -25.51 2.72 4.87
N LEU A 23 -25.48 3.47 3.77
CA LEU A 23 -24.38 3.42 2.79
C LEU A 23 -23.14 4.21 3.21
N TYR A 24 -23.28 5.21 4.08
CA TYR A 24 -22.18 6.06 4.57
C TYR A 24 -20.93 5.29 5.01
N PRO A 25 -21.00 4.25 5.88
CA PRO A 25 -19.81 3.48 6.27
C PRO A 25 -19.16 2.73 5.10
N PHE A 26 -19.91 2.42 4.04
CA PHE A 26 -19.41 1.70 2.86
C PHE A 26 -19.03 2.64 1.71
N PHE A 27 -19.14 3.95 1.90
CA PHE A 27 -18.90 4.91 0.82
C PHE A 27 -17.47 4.81 0.28
N SER A 28 -16.47 4.63 1.15
CA SER A 28 -15.08 4.36 0.75
C SER A 28 -15.00 3.13 -0.17
N ALA A 29 -15.57 2.01 0.25
CA ALA A 29 -15.55 0.76 -0.52
C ALA A 29 -16.30 0.89 -1.86
N ILE A 30 -17.42 1.60 -1.91
CA ILE A 30 -18.17 1.86 -3.15
C ILE A 30 -17.35 2.73 -4.11
N LEU A 31 -16.64 3.73 -3.60
CA LEU A 31 -15.79 4.60 -4.40
C LEU A 31 -14.62 3.80 -4.98
N TRP A 32 -13.93 2.99 -4.16
CA TRP A 32 -12.88 2.09 -4.62
C TRP A 32 -13.38 1.08 -5.65
N ALA A 33 -14.54 0.46 -5.40
CA ALA A 33 -15.18 -0.45 -6.35
C ALA A 33 -15.49 0.22 -7.69
N SER A 34 -15.97 1.47 -7.65
CA SER A 34 -16.27 2.26 -8.84
C SER A 34 -15.00 2.59 -9.62
N ILE A 35 -13.93 3.00 -8.94
CA ILE A 35 -12.62 3.26 -9.56
C ILE A 35 -12.10 1.98 -10.22
N LEU A 36 -12.05 0.87 -9.47
CA LEU A 36 -11.55 -0.43 -9.95
C LEU A 36 -12.35 -0.93 -11.15
N ALA A 37 -13.68 -0.95 -11.05
CA ALA A 37 -14.54 -1.41 -12.13
C ALA A 37 -14.45 -0.51 -13.36
N PHE A 38 -14.33 0.81 -13.16
CA PHE A 38 -14.22 1.77 -14.26
C PHE A 38 -12.88 1.68 -15.01
N THR A 39 -11.78 1.51 -14.28
CA THR A 39 -10.44 1.43 -14.87
C THR A 39 -10.26 0.13 -15.62
N THR A 40 -10.69 -0.99 -15.04
CA THR A 40 -10.58 -2.32 -15.64
C THR A 40 -11.73 -2.66 -16.60
N TRP A 41 -12.69 -1.76 -16.78
CA TRP A 41 -13.83 -1.93 -17.70
C TRP A 41 -13.43 -2.38 -19.12
N PRO A 42 -12.36 -1.86 -19.77
CA PRO A 42 -11.96 -2.31 -21.11
C PRO A 42 -11.55 -3.80 -21.16
N VAL A 43 -10.97 -4.31 -20.07
CA VAL A 43 -10.64 -5.73 -19.93
C VAL A 43 -11.93 -6.53 -19.75
N PHE A 44 -12.83 -6.06 -18.88
CA PHE A 44 -14.13 -6.67 -18.67
C PHE A 44 -14.97 -6.77 -19.95
N THR A 45 -15.01 -5.72 -20.79
CA THR A 45 -15.79 -5.75 -22.05
C THR A 45 -15.23 -6.74 -23.06
N THR A 46 -13.90 -6.93 -23.09
CA THR A 46 -13.26 -7.94 -23.92
C THR A 46 -13.58 -9.35 -23.43
N LEU A 47 -13.59 -9.53 -22.11
CA LEU A 47 -13.87 -10.82 -21.46
C LEU A 47 -15.36 -11.21 -21.57
N ARG A 48 -16.28 -10.27 -21.32
CA ARG A 48 -17.73 -10.49 -21.39
C ARG A 48 -18.17 -10.93 -22.78
N ALA A 49 -17.48 -10.48 -23.83
CA ALA A 49 -17.74 -10.88 -25.20
C ALA A 49 -17.39 -12.35 -25.48
N ARG A 50 -16.48 -12.95 -24.71
CA ARG A 50 -16.01 -14.33 -24.90
C ARG A 50 -16.74 -15.35 -24.04
N ILE A 51 -16.96 -15.03 -22.77
CA ILE A 51 -17.46 -15.99 -21.76
C ILE A 51 -18.81 -15.61 -21.15
N GLY A 52 -19.41 -14.51 -21.63
CA GLY A 52 -20.66 -13.98 -21.08
C GLY A 52 -20.45 -13.08 -19.86
N ARG A 53 -21.48 -12.29 -19.53
CA ARG A 53 -21.41 -11.19 -18.55
C ARG A 53 -21.12 -11.66 -17.13
N ASN A 54 -21.86 -12.66 -16.62
CA ASN A 54 -21.73 -13.08 -15.22
C ASN A 54 -20.39 -13.78 -14.95
N ALA A 55 -19.95 -14.63 -15.89
CA ALA A 55 -18.65 -15.30 -15.80
C ALA A 55 -17.50 -14.30 -15.90
N ALA A 56 -17.59 -13.32 -16.81
CA ALA A 56 -16.59 -12.25 -16.90
C ALA A 56 -16.53 -11.40 -15.62
N ALA A 57 -17.67 -11.08 -15.00
CA ALA A 57 -17.68 -10.31 -13.75
C ALA A 57 -17.00 -11.08 -12.60
N ALA A 58 -17.34 -12.37 -12.44
CA ALA A 58 -16.72 -13.23 -11.43
C ALA A 58 -15.20 -13.38 -11.68
N LEU A 59 -14.81 -13.62 -12.93
CA LEU A 59 -13.41 -13.78 -13.30
C LEU A 59 -12.60 -12.49 -13.08
N MET A 60 -13.16 -11.32 -13.43
CA MET A 60 -12.51 -10.03 -13.16
C MET A 60 -12.30 -9.79 -11.67
N VAL A 61 -13.29 -10.12 -10.83
CA VAL A 61 -13.16 -10.02 -9.37
C VAL A 61 -12.06 -10.94 -8.85
N VAL A 62 -12.03 -12.20 -9.31
CA VAL A 62 -10.99 -13.16 -8.92
C VAL A 62 -9.61 -12.69 -9.36
N ILE A 63 -9.45 -12.25 -10.62
CA ILE A 63 -8.17 -11.72 -11.12
C ILE A 63 -7.72 -10.52 -10.30
N THR A 64 -8.61 -9.57 -10.03
CA THR A 64 -8.27 -8.37 -9.25
C THR A 64 -7.90 -8.73 -7.82
N ALA A 65 -8.62 -9.67 -7.20
CA ALA A 65 -8.32 -10.20 -5.88
C ALA A 65 -6.93 -10.85 -5.85
N VAL A 66 -6.62 -11.72 -6.82
CA VAL A 66 -5.31 -12.39 -6.90
C VAL A 66 -4.19 -11.36 -7.11
N VAL A 67 -4.33 -10.45 -8.06
CA VAL A 67 -3.29 -9.46 -8.38
C VAL A 67 -2.93 -8.59 -7.17
N VAL A 68 -3.90 -8.22 -6.33
CA VAL A 68 -3.68 -7.34 -5.17
C VAL A 68 -3.37 -8.12 -3.90
N LEU A 69 -4.08 -9.21 -3.63
CA LEU A 69 -3.94 -9.96 -2.38
C LEU A 69 -2.78 -10.97 -2.42
N LEU A 70 -2.39 -11.48 -3.59
CA LEU A 70 -1.29 -12.44 -3.68
C LEU A 70 0.05 -11.84 -3.22
N PRO A 71 0.48 -10.64 -3.67
CA PRO A 71 1.71 -10.03 -3.16
C PRO A 71 1.68 -9.81 -1.65
N LEU A 72 0.52 -9.42 -1.10
CA LEU A 72 0.34 -9.25 0.35
C LEU A 72 0.40 -10.59 1.09
N ALA A 73 -0.19 -11.64 0.54
CA ALA A 73 -0.19 -12.98 1.13
C ALA A 73 1.21 -13.62 1.12
N LEU A 74 2.01 -13.39 0.06
CA LEU A 74 3.40 -13.85 -0.02
C LEU A 74 4.32 -13.16 1.00
N VAL A 75 3.90 -11.99 1.48
CA VAL A 75 4.67 -11.15 2.41
C VAL A 75 4.13 -11.22 3.83
N ALA A 76 2.91 -11.68 4.01
CA ALA A 76 2.33 -11.94 5.31
C ALA A 76 3.25 -12.90 6.10
N PRO A 77 3.54 -12.61 7.38
CA PRO A 77 4.34 -13.51 8.21
C PRO A 77 3.75 -14.93 8.17
N SER A 78 4.56 -15.90 7.79
CA SER A 78 4.08 -17.25 7.45
C SER A 78 3.80 -18.15 8.67
N GLY A 79 3.90 -17.61 9.89
CA GLY A 79 3.57 -18.28 11.14
C GLY A 79 4.62 -18.08 12.23
N GLY A 80 4.55 -18.91 13.28
CA GLY A 80 5.40 -18.81 14.47
C GLY A 80 6.90 -19.00 14.23
N HIS A 81 7.30 -19.60 13.10
CA HIS A 81 8.71 -19.81 12.72
C HIS A 81 9.44 -18.49 12.41
N ASP A 82 8.78 -17.56 11.72
CA ASP A 82 9.38 -16.26 11.38
C ASP A 82 9.59 -15.40 12.63
N VAL A 83 8.65 -15.45 13.56
CA VAL A 83 8.70 -14.69 14.82
C VAL A 83 9.73 -15.28 15.77
N SER A 84 9.83 -16.61 15.86
CA SER A 84 10.83 -17.27 16.71
C SER A 84 12.24 -17.10 16.16
N GLU A 85 12.46 -17.12 14.84
CA GLU A 85 13.76 -16.79 14.23
C GLU A 85 14.17 -15.34 14.48
N ILE A 86 13.24 -14.38 14.33
CA ILE A 86 13.53 -12.97 14.63
C ILE A 86 13.86 -12.81 16.12
N GLN A 87 13.09 -13.44 17.02
CA GLN A 87 13.31 -13.34 18.46
C GLN A 87 14.62 -13.99 18.90
N THR A 88 14.97 -15.16 18.35
CA THR A 88 16.24 -15.84 18.64
C THR A 88 17.43 -15.10 18.04
N SER A 89 17.31 -14.54 16.83
CA SER A 89 18.36 -13.70 16.21
C SER A 89 18.57 -12.41 16.99
N LEU A 90 17.49 -11.79 17.48
CA LEU A 90 17.57 -10.58 18.30
C LEU A 90 18.19 -10.89 19.67
N GLN A 91 17.80 -11.99 20.32
CA GLN A 91 18.43 -12.43 21.57
C GLN A 91 19.90 -12.78 21.38
N ALA A 92 20.27 -13.47 20.29
CA ALA A 92 21.66 -13.77 19.96
C ALA A 92 22.47 -12.49 19.72
N ALA A 93 21.92 -11.49 19.03
CA ALA A 93 22.56 -10.20 18.83
C ALA A 93 22.72 -9.39 20.14
N ILE A 94 21.72 -9.47 21.03
CA ILE A 94 21.79 -8.84 22.37
C ILE A 94 22.87 -9.50 23.23
N ILE A 95 23.02 -10.83 23.14
CA ILE A 95 24.01 -11.60 23.91
C ILE A 95 25.43 -11.46 23.32
N ALA A 96 25.56 -11.42 22.00
CA ALA A 96 26.85 -11.30 21.30
C ALA A 96 27.46 -9.89 21.39
N GLY A 97 26.66 -8.86 21.73
CA GLY A 97 27.10 -7.47 21.72
C GLY A 97 27.26 -6.91 20.30
N LEU A 98 27.52 -5.62 20.19
CA LEU A 98 27.83 -4.99 18.90
C LEU A 98 29.28 -5.34 18.49
N PRO A 99 29.55 -5.65 17.21
CA PRO A 99 30.92 -5.76 16.72
C PRO A 99 31.66 -4.42 16.89
N PRO A 100 33.00 -4.44 17.03
CA PRO A 100 33.79 -3.23 17.19
C PRO A 100 33.61 -2.27 16.01
N ALA A 101 33.75 -0.97 16.27
CA ALA A 101 33.48 0.07 15.28
C ALA A 101 34.27 -0.18 13.98
N PRO A 102 33.60 -0.18 12.81
CA PRO A 102 34.29 -0.33 11.54
C PRO A 102 35.39 0.73 11.36
N ALA A 103 36.56 0.33 10.88
CA ALA A 103 37.75 1.20 10.82
C ALA A 103 37.55 2.51 10.04
N TRP A 104 36.60 2.55 9.10
CA TRP A 104 36.27 3.73 8.30
C TRP A 104 35.57 4.83 9.11
N VAL A 105 34.87 4.48 10.20
CA VAL A 105 34.12 5.42 11.04
C VAL A 105 35.04 6.45 11.67
N ALA A 106 36.25 6.02 12.01
CA ALA A 106 37.27 6.86 12.61
C ALA A 106 37.93 7.85 11.65
N ASN A 107 37.87 7.56 10.36
CA ASN A 107 38.48 8.39 9.32
C ASN A 107 37.55 9.53 8.87
N ILE A 108 36.35 9.65 9.47
CA ILE A 108 35.43 10.75 9.19
C ILE A 108 35.96 12.03 9.85
N PRO A 109 36.28 13.08 9.06
CA PRO A 109 36.74 14.36 9.62
C PRO A 109 35.65 14.96 10.54
N LEU A 110 36.08 15.61 11.63
CA LEU A 110 35.25 16.26 12.66
C LEU A 110 34.46 15.36 13.62
N VAL A 111 33.92 14.21 13.20
CA VAL A 111 32.99 13.42 14.05
C VAL A 111 33.46 11.98 14.31
N GLY A 112 34.47 11.49 13.59
CA GLY A 112 34.86 10.08 13.62
C GLY A 112 35.32 9.56 14.99
N VAL A 113 35.97 10.42 15.79
CA VAL A 113 36.42 10.06 17.14
C VAL A 113 35.24 9.94 18.11
N THR A 114 34.32 10.91 18.08
CA THR A 114 33.11 10.91 18.92
C THR A 114 32.18 9.75 18.59
N VAL A 115 32.03 9.41 17.29
CA VAL A 115 31.23 8.26 16.86
C VAL A 115 31.89 6.94 17.24
N ARG A 116 33.22 6.83 17.15
CA ARG A 116 33.96 5.66 17.63
C ARG A 116 33.78 5.47 19.14
N ASP A 117 33.95 6.52 19.93
CA ASP A 117 33.79 6.45 21.39
C ASP A 117 32.36 6.08 21.78
N LEU A 118 31.35 6.63 21.09
CA LEU A 118 29.95 6.23 21.27
C LEU A 118 29.74 4.75 20.90
N TRP A 119 30.30 4.31 19.78
CA TRP A 119 30.15 2.93 19.30
C TRP A 119 30.81 1.93 20.25
N ASP A 120 32.01 2.23 20.71
CA ASP A 120 32.73 1.40 21.69
C ASP A 120 32.00 1.38 23.04
N SER A 121 31.37 2.49 23.43
CA SER A 121 30.50 2.53 24.62
C SER A 121 29.27 1.62 24.49
N TRP A 122 28.69 1.52 23.28
CA TRP A 122 27.57 0.62 23.00
C TRP A 122 28.01 -0.85 22.87
N ALA A 123 29.23 -1.08 22.38
CA ALA A 123 29.83 -2.41 22.30
C ALA A 123 30.19 -2.97 23.69
N HIS A 124 30.55 -2.11 24.65
CA HIS A 124 30.79 -2.48 26.04
C HIS A 124 29.49 -2.65 26.85
N ASP A 125 28.52 -1.76 26.67
CA ASP A 125 27.25 -1.81 27.37
C ASP A 125 26.07 -1.58 26.42
N PHE A 126 25.46 -2.70 26.02
CA PHE A 126 24.30 -2.70 25.13
C PHE A 126 23.10 -1.95 25.73
N SER A 127 23.00 -1.85 27.06
CA SER A 127 21.90 -1.14 27.73
C SER A 127 21.91 0.36 27.45
N VAL A 128 23.10 0.94 27.23
CA VAL A 128 23.28 2.36 26.86
C VAL A 128 22.73 2.63 25.47
N MET A 129 22.99 1.73 24.51
CA MET A 129 22.41 1.81 23.18
C MET A 129 20.88 1.70 23.23
N VAL A 130 20.36 0.73 23.98
CA VAL A 130 18.91 0.53 24.12
C VAL A 130 18.25 1.75 24.76
N ALA A 131 18.86 2.36 25.78
CA ALA A 131 18.35 3.57 26.41
C ALA A 131 18.32 4.77 25.45
N PHE A 132 19.34 4.92 24.61
CA PHE A 132 19.41 5.96 23.59
C PHE A 132 18.32 5.81 22.52
N PHE A 133 18.06 4.57 22.06
CA PHE A 133 17.04 4.30 21.05
C PHE A 133 15.64 4.05 21.61
N ARG A 134 15.47 3.92 22.92
CA ARG A 134 14.18 3.66 23.59
C ARG A 134 13.04 4.59 23.13
N PRO A 135 13.24 5.91 23.00
CA PRO A 135 12.19 6.81 22.50
C PRO A 135 11.80 6.51 21.05
N TYR A 136 12.78 6.13 20.22
CA TYR A 136 12.58 5.80 18.81
C TYR A 136 11.91 4.44 18.62
N PHE A 137 12.17 3.46 19.48
CA PHE A 137 11.46 2.17 19.46
C PHE A 137 9.97 2.34 19.71
N GLY A 138 9.57 3.23 20.63
CA GLY A 138 8.16 3.56 20.84
C GLY A 138 7.51 4.12 19.58
N ILE A 139 8.15 5.10 18.93
CA ILE A 139 7.66 5.71 17.69
C ILE A 139 7.59 4.69 16.54
N ALA A 140 8.63 3.87 16.38
CA ALA A 140 8.70 2.85 15.34
C ALA A 140 7.66 1.74 15.54
N ALA A 141 7.46 1.29 16.79
CA ALA A 141 6.44 0.30 17.13
C ALA A 141 5.03 0.85 16.90
N GLU A 142 4.76 2.09 17.30
CA GLU A 142 3.48 2.74 17.07
C GLU A 142 3.21 2.93 15.57
N PHE A 143 4.21 3.39 14.81
CA PHE A 143 4.12 3.52 13.37
C PHE A 143 3.88 2.18 12.69
N GLY A 144 4.64 1.15 13.05
CA GLY A 144 4.47 -0.21 12.53
C GLY A 144 3.09 -0.79 12.84
N LEU A 145 2.57 -0.58 14.05
CA LEU A 145 1.23 -1.01 14.44
C LEU A 145 0.15 -0.26 13.65
N ARG A 146 0.27 1.07 13.51
CA ARG A 146 -0.66 1.88 12.70
C ARG A 146 -0.64 1.46 11.24
N LEU A 147 0.53 1.16 10.68
CA LEU A 147 0.68 0.66 9.32
C LEU A 147 -0.01 -0.69 9.16
N LEU A 148 0.24 -1.63 10.09
CA LEU A 148 -0.39 -2.95 10.09
C LEU A 148 -1.92 -2.86 10.18
N LEU A 149 -2.45 -2.06 11.11
CA LEU A 149 -3.88 -1.83 11.27
C LEU A 149 -4.48 -1.16 10.02
N GLY A 150 -3.77 -0.18 9.45
CA GLY A 150 -4.17 0.49 8.21
C GLY A 150 -4.22 -0.47 7.03
N LEU A 151 -3.24 -1.36 6.89
CA LEU A 151 -3.22 -2.42 5.88
C LEU A 151 -4.35 -3.42 6.09
N ALA A 152 -4.59 -3.86 7.33
CA ALA A 152 -5.69 -4.78 7.65
C ALA A 152 -7.05 -4.17 7.30
N ASN A 153 -7.29 -2.91 7.68
CA ASN A 153 -8.49 -2.17 7.29
C ASN A 153 -8.56 -1.98 5.77
N GLY A 154 -7.46 -1.65 5.11
CA GLY A 154 -7.39 -1.50 3.65
C GLY A 154 -7.74 -2.80 2.91
N VAL A 155 -7.28 -3.96 3.41
CA VAL A 155 -7.65 -5.27 2.87
C VAL A 155 -9.14 -5.52 3.06
N LEU A 156 -9.71 -5.22 4.24
CA LEU A 156 -11.14 -5.40 4.48
C LEU A 156 -11.98 -4.48 3.57
N GLU A 157 -11.61 -3.21 3.45
CA GLU A 157 -12.24 -2.26 2.54
C GLU A 157 -12.14 -2.73 1.08
N PHE A 158 -10.99 -3.28 0.68
CA PHE A 158 -10.78 -3.82 -0.65
C PHE A 158 -11.64 -5.05 -0.93
N LEU A 159 -11.78 -5.97 0.04
CA LEU A 159 -12.68 -7.12 -0.08
C LEU A 159 -14.14 -6.68 -0.26
N LEU A 160 -14.60 -5.68 0.51
CA LEU A 160 -15.91 -5.07 0.33
C LEU A 160 -16.03 -4.42 -1.06
N ALA A 161 -15.00 -3.70 -1.50
CA ALA A 161 -14.96 -3.09 -2.81
C ALA A 161 -15.05 -4.13 -3.94
N LEU A 162 -14.45 -5.32 -3.79
CA LEU A 162 -14.57 -6.42 -4.75
C LEU A 162 -16.01 -6.93 -4.85
N VAL A 163 -16.72 -7.07 -3.72
CA VAL A 163 -18.14 -7.46 -3.72
C VAL A 163 -18.97 -6.41 -4.45
N VAL A 164 -18.77 -5.12 -4.17
CA VAL A 164 -19.48 -4.03 -4.87
C VAL A 164 -19.11 -4.00 -6.35
N ALA A 165 -17.84 -4.20 -6.69
CA ALA A 165 -17.35 -4.22 -8.07
C ALA A 165 -18.00 -5.34 -8.88
N PHE A 166 -18.25 -6.51 -8.29
CA PHE A 166 -19.03 -7.58 -8.92
C PHE A 166 -20.40 -7.08 -9.39
N PHE A 167 -21.13 -6.36 -8.54
CA PHE A 167 -22.42 -5.77 -8.88
C PHE A 167 -22.29 -4.66 -9.93
N ILE A 168 -21.20 -3.88 -9.91
CA ILE A 168 -20.92 -2.86 -10.93
C ILE A 168 -20.61 -3.51 -12.28
N TYR A 169 -19.81 -4.58 -12.36
CA TYR A 169 -19.60 -5.30 -13.62
C TYR A 169 -20.89 -5.93 -14.15
N GLY A 170 -21.74 -6.41 -13.25
CA GLY A 170 -23.09 -6.81 -13.57
C GLY A 170 -23.84 -5.61 -14.16
N SER A 171 -24.32 -4.70 -13.33
CA SER A 171 -25.31 -3.67 -13.71
C SER A 171 -24.73 -2.38 -14.27
N GLY A 172 -23.43 -2.35 -14.59
CA GLY A 172 -22.68 -1.14 -14.93
C GLY A 172 -23.19 -0.40 -16.16
N ASP A 173 -23.62 -1.12 -17.20
CA ASP A 173 -24.21 -0.48 -18.39
C ASP A 173 -25.49 0.31 -18.02
N THR A 174 -26.33 -0.23 -17.14
CA THR A 174 -27.57 0.43 -16.67
C THR A 174 -27.26 1.60 -15.74
N ILE A 175 -26.28 1.45 -14.85
CA ILE A 175 -25.85 2.52 -13.94
C ILE A 175 -25.26 3.68 -14.76
N ALA A 176 -24.39 3.38 -15.72
CA ALA A 176 -23.78 4.36 -16.62
C ALA A 176 -24.85 5.10 -17.43
N ALA A 177 -25.82 4.41 -18.03
CA ALA A 177 -26.89 5.06 -18.80
C ALA A 177 -27.73 6.03 -17.93
N LYS A 178 -28.08 5.63 -16.70
CA LYS A 178 -28.81 6.50 -15.76
C LYS A 178 -27.98 7.73 -15.36
N LEU A 179 -26.69 7.53 -15.06
CA LEU A 179 -25.79 8.61 -14.67
C LEU A 179 -25.57 9.60 -15.83
N GLN A 180 -25.38 9.09 -17.05
CA GLN A 180 -25.25 9.91 -18.25
C GLN A 180 -26.51 10.74 -18.51
N ASN A 181 -27.69 10.15 -18.40
CA ASN A 181 -28.96 10.87 -18.56
C ASN A 181 -29.14 11.97 -17.50
N LEU A 182 -28.76 11.70 -16.26
CA LEU A 182 -28.80 12.67 -15.17
C LEU A 182 -27.80 13.81 -15.41
N LEU A 183 -26.58 13.50 -15.81
CA LEU A 183 -25.57 14.51 -16.15
C LEU A 183 -25.96 15.35 -17.36
N ARG A 184 -26.54 14.76 -18.40
CA ARG A 184 -27.08 15.51 -19.56
C ARG A 184 -28.18 16.47 -19.16
N ARG A 185 -29.01 16.14 -18.17
CA ARG A 185 -30.03 17.07 -17.64
C ARG A 185 -29.44 18.23 -16.84
N ILE A 186 -28.31 18.02 -16.16
CA ILE A 186 -27.70 19.05 -15.30
C ILE A 186 -26.72 19.93 -16.09
N ALA A 187 -25.87 19.32 -16.92
CA ALA A 187 -24.75 19.96 -17.60
C ALA A 187 -24.99 20.19 -19.11
N GLY A 188 -26.13 19.76 -19.65
CA GLY A 188 -26.50 19.94 -21.06
C GLY A 188 -25.45 19.35 -22.02
N ASP A 189 -25.12 20.12 -23.05
CA ASP A 189 -24.20 19.72 -24.14
C ASP A 189 -22.77 19.41 -23.67
N ARG A 190 -22.38 19.86 -22.47
CA ARG A 190 -21.04 19.63 -21.92
C ARG A 190 -20.92 18.27 -21.23
N ALA A 191 -22.02 17.57 -20.97
CA ALA A 191 -22.05 16.35 -20.17
C ALA A 191 -21.13 15.27 -20.74
N ASP A 192 -21.23 14.97 -22.04
CA ASP A 192 -20.47 13.90 -22.68
C ASP A 192 -18.95 14.19 -22.68
N ARG A 193 -18.58 15.47 -22.91
CA ARG A 193 -17.19 15.92 -22.80
C ARG A 193 -16.68 15.78 -21.36
N LEU A 194 -17.48 16.17 -20.37
CA LEU A 194 -17.10 16.09 -18.95
C LEU A 194 -16.92 14.65 -18.48
N ILE A 195 -17.79 13.73 -18.92
CA ILE A 195 -17.67 12.29 -18.65
C ILE A 195 -16.38 11.75 -19.26
N THR A 196 -16.09 12.11 -20.51
CA THR A 196 -14.90 11.62 -21.23
C THR A 196 -13.61 12.12 -20.57
N VAL A 197 -13.52 13.42 -20.27
CA VAL A 197 -12.34 14.02 -19.65
C VAL A 197 -12.16 13.47 -18.23
N THR A 198 -13.20 13.45 -17.41
CA THR A 198 -13.13 12.87 -16.05
C THR A 198 -12.70 11.40 -16.09
N GLY A 199 -13.26 10.62 -17.01
CA GLY A 199 -12.90 9.23 -17.20
C GLY A 199 -11.44 9.03 -17.59
N ALA A 200 -10.94 9.83 -18.54
CA ALA A 200 -9.53 9.80 -18.93
C ALA A 200 -8.60 10.17 -17.78
N THR A 201 -8.95 11.21 -17.00
CA THR A 201 -8.19 11.63 -15.82
C THR A 201 -8.14 10.55 -14.76
N VAL A 202 -9.29 9.95 -14.40
CA VAL A 202 -9.35 8.88 -13.39
C VAL A 202 -8.51 7.68 -13.82
N ARG A 203 -8.63 7.25 -15.09
CA ARG A 203 -7.79 6.15 -15.61
C ARG A 203 -6.31 6.51 -15.62
N GLY A 204 -5.96 7.72 -16.05
CA GLY A 204 -4.58 8.20 -16.08
C GLY A 204 -3.94 8.20 -14.70
N VAL A 205 -4.65 8.73 -13.69
CA VAL A 205 -4.17 8.76 -12.30
C VAL A 205 -4.02 7.35 -11.74
N VAL A 206 -5.00 6.47 -11.93
CA VAL A 206 -4.96 5.10 -11.40
C VAL A 206 -3.84 4.28 -12.05
N TYR A 207 -3.72 4.33 -13.38
CA TYR A 207 -2.63 3.64 -14.07
C TYR A 207 -1.27 4.25 -13.75
N GLY A 208 -1.19 5.56 -13.51
CA GLY A 208 0.02 6.22 -13.01
C GLY A 208 0.44 5.65 -11.66
N ILE A 209 -0.44 5.71 -10.65
CA ILE A 209 -0.16 5.24 -9.28
C ILE A 209 0.18 3.75 -9.26
N LEU A 210 -0.62 2.91 -9.93
CA LEU A 210 -0.35 1.47 -9.97
C LEU A 210 0.92 1.14 -10.75
N GLY A 211 1.16 1.83 -11.87
CA GLY A 211 2.36 1.64 -12.68
C GLY A 211 3.62 2.00 -11.90
N THR A 212 3.64 3.14 -11.22
CA THR A 212 4.76 3.54 -10.38
C THR A 212 4.96 2.59 -9.21
N ALA A 213 3.88 2.13 -8.56
CA ALA A 213 3.97 1.20 -7.44
C ALA A 213 4.58 -0.15 -7.83
N VAL A 214 4.18 -0.69 -8.99
CA VAL A 214 4.74 -1.94 -9.53
C VAL A 214 6.21 -1.76 -9.90
N VAL A 215 6.54 -0.72 -10.65
CA VAL A 215 7.94 -0.44 -11.06
C VAL A 215 8.82 -0.23 -9.84
N GLN A 216 8.40 0.62 -8.90
CA GLN A 216 9.14 0.89 -7.68
C GLN A 216 9.30 -0.35 -6.81
N GLY A 217 8.24 -1.15 -6.66
CA GLY A 217 8.31 -2.42 -5.94
C GLY A 217 9.34 -3.36 -6.56
N LEU A 218 9.28 -3.57 -7.88
CA LEU A 218 10.22 -4.44 -8.60
C LEU A 218 11.67 -3.92 -8.51
N LEU A 219 11.91 -2.63 -8.71
CA LEU A 219 13.24 -2.02 -8.58
C LEU A 219 13.79 -2.15 -7.16
N THR A 220 12.92 -2.03 -6.15
CA THR A 220 13.29 -2.20 -4.74
C THR A 220 13.67 -3.66 -4.46
N VAL A 221 12.85 -4.64 -4.89
CA VAL A 221 13.18 -6.07 -4.77
C VAL A 221 14.52 -6.36 -5.44
N PHE A 222 14.72 -5.87 -6.66
CA PHE A 222 15.93 -6.12 -7.43
C PHE A 222 17.18 -5.55 -6.78
N GLY A 223 17.14 -4.29 -6.34
CA GLY A 223 18.25 -3.64 -5.64
C GLY A 223 18.62 -4.37 -4.34
N LEU A 224 17.62 -4.74 -3.53
CA LEU A 224 17.83 -5.47 -2.27
C LEU A 224 18.36 -6.89 -2.49
N TRP A 225 17.86 -7.58 -3.52
CA TRP A 225 18.31 -8.93 -3.87
C TRP A 225 19.77 -8.93 -4.31
N MET A 226 20.16 -7.99 -5.19
CA MET A 226 21.57 -7.85 -5.61
C MET A 226 22.49 -7.48 -4.44
N ALA A 227 22.01 -6.63 -3.52
CA ALA A 227 22.78 -6.23 -2.35
C ALA A 227 22.85 -7.32 -1.26
N GLY A 228 22.19 -8.46 -1.44
CA GLY A 228 22.19 -9.58 -0.49
C GLY A 228 21.36 -9.32 0.77
N VAL A 229 20.40 -8.39 0.72
CA VAL A 229 19.53 -8.09 1.87
C VAL A 229 18.53 -9.23 2.09
N PRO A 230 18.31 -9.69 3.33
CA PRO A 230 17.31 -10.71 3.63
C PRO A 230 15.89 -10.28 3.22
N ARG A 231 15.08 -11.24 2.74
CA ARG A 231 13.66 -11.04 2.40
C ARG A 231 13.41 -9.84 1.46
N PRO A 232 14.09 -9.76 0.29
CA PRO A 232 13.97 -8.63 -0.63
C PRO A 232 12.54 -8.48 -1.18
N LEU A 233 11.80 -9.58 -1.32
CA LEU A 233 10.40 -9.56 -1.76
C LEU A 233 9.48 -8.84 -0.76
N LEU A 234 9.63 -9.13 0.54
CA LEU A 234 8.85 -8.48 1.61
C LEU A 234 9.10 -6.98 1.61
N LEU A 235 10.36 -6.58 1.62
CA LEU A 235 10.74 -5.18 1.65
C LEU A 235 10.33 -4.46 0.36
N GLY A 236 10.43 -5.10 -0.80
CA GLY A 236 10.00 -4.51 -2.06
C GLY A 236 8.49 -4.37 -2.21
N VAL A 237 7.68 -5.28 -1.67
CA VAL A 237 6.20 -5.11 -1.62
C VAL A 237 5.83 -3.96 -0.68
N ILE A 238 6.47 -3.87 0.50
CA ILE A 238 6.29 -2.72 1.40
C ILE A 238 6.72 -1.43 0.68
N GLY A 239 7.82 -1.44 -0.07
CA GLY A 239 8.33 -0.26 -0.78
C GLY A 239 7.52 0.15 -1.99
N GLY A 240 6.94 -0.82 -2.70
CA GLY A 240 5.95 -0.59 -3.75
C GLY A 240 4.66 -0.01 -3.17
N GLY A 241 4.16 -0.56 -2.05
CA GLY A 241 3.00 -0.01 -1.35
C GLY A 241 3.21 1.40 -0.82
N LEU A 242 4.38 1.64 -0.21
CA LEU A 242 4.77 2.96 0.28
C LEU A 242 5.11 3.95 -0.83
N SER A 243 5.22 3.54 -2.10
CA SER A 243 5.48 4.45 -3.23
C SER A 243 4.42 5.53 -3.41
N VAL A 244 3.20 5.27 -2.92
CA VAL A 244 2.13 6.26 -2.88
C VAL A 244 2.53 7.45 -2.01
N LEU A 245 3.39 7.22 -1.01
CA LEU A 245 4.01 8.25 -0.21
C LEU A 245 5.35 8.64 -0.85
N PRO A 246 5.63 9.94 -1.07
CA PRO A 246 6.91 10.39 -1.62
C PRO A 246 8.16 9.92 -0.85
N ILE A 247 7.99 9.54 0.42
CA ILE A 247 9.05 9.08 1.32
C ILE A 247 9.20 7.54 1.40
N GLY A 248 8.45 6.78 0.60
CA GLY A 248 8.36 5.33 0.75
C GLY A 248 9.61 4.54 0.43
N ALA A 249 10.31 4.87 -0.67
CA ALA A 249 11.54 4.17 -1.05
C ALA A 249 12.70 4.44 -0.07
N PRO A 250 13.01 5.70 0.31
CA PRO A 250 14.05 6.01 1.30
C PRO A 250 13.89 5.28 2.62
N PHE A 251 12.65 5.06 3.05
CA PHE A 251 12.36 4.35 4.30
C PHE A 251 12.87 2.90 4.31
N ILE A 252 13.08 2.29 3.14
CA ILE A 252 13.51 0.90 3.02
C ILE A 252 14.99 0.79 2.70
N TRP A 253 15.47 1.53 1.72
CA TRP A 253 16.87 1.38 1.29
C TRP A 253 17.85 2.07 2.25
N ILE A 254 17.47 3.15 2.96
CA ILE A 254 18.36 3.81 3.93
C ILE A 254 18.72 2.85 5.07
N PRO A 255 17.75 2.26 5.81
CA PRO A 255 18.10 1.30 6.86
C PRO A 255 18.82 0.05 6.33
N ALA A 256 18.43 -0.45 5.15
CA ALA A 256 19.07 -1.61 4.54
C ALA A 256 20.54 -1.33 4.14
N SER A 257 20.82 -0.14 3.61
CA SER A 257 22.18 0.28 3.24
C SER A 257 23.06 0.42 4.49
N LEU A 258 22.56 1.07 5.54
CA LEU A 258 23.26 1.21 6.82
C LEU A 258 23.56 -0.15 7.47
N TRP A 259 22.61 -1.09 7.41
CA TRP A 259 22.80 -2.45 7.92
C TRP A 259 23.89 -3.22 7.15
N LEU A 260 23.95 -3.08 5.82
CA LEU A 260 25.02 -3.68 5.02
C LEU A 260 26.39 -3.08 5.36
N LEU A 261 26.46 -1.75 5.51
CA LEU A 261 27.68 -1.05 5.89
C LEU A 261 28.16 -1.47 7.30
N SER A 262 27.25 -1.67 8.26
CA SER A 262 27.61 -2.11 9.61
C SER A 262 28.12 -3.55 9.66
N ASN A 263 27.67 -4.41 8.74
CA ASN A 263 28.16 -5.79 8.61
C ASN A 263 29.48 -5.92 7.84
N GLY A 264 30.12 -4.80 7.48
CA GLY A 264 31.38 -4.79 6.71
C GLY A 264 31.20 -4.94 5.19
N ASN A 265 29.97 -5.11 4.70
CA ASN A 265 29.63 -5.17 3.28
C ASN A 265 29.56 -3.76 2.67
N THR A 266 30.73 -3.14 2.53
CA THR A 266 30.88 -1.75 2.03
C THR A 266 30.41 -1.58 0.60
N VAL A 267 30.78 -2.47 -0.32
CA VAL A 267 30.39 -2.37 -1.74
C VAL A 267 28.87 -2.53 -1.92
N PRO A 268 28.20 -3.57 -1.38
CA PRO A 268 26.74 -3.67 -1.45
C PRO A 268 26.00 -2.52 -0.75
N GLY A 269 26.52 -2.02 0.38
CA GLY A 269 25.91 -0.92 1.13
C GLY A 269 25.93 0.40 0.38
N VAL A 270 27.08 0.77 -0.20
CA VAL A 270 27.20 1.98 -1.05
C VAL A 270 26.39 1.83 -2.33
N PHE A 271 26.43 0.65 -2.97
CA PHE A 271 25.61 0.36 -4.14
C PHE A 271 24.12 0.59 -3.85
N LEU A 272 23.59 0.02 -2.76
CA LEU A 272 22.18 0.14 -2.42
C LEU A 272 21.80 1.59 -2.08
N GLY A 273 22.69 2.35 -1.42
CA GLY A 273 22.49 3.76 -1.13
C GLY A 273 22.41 4.64 -2.39
N LEU A 274 23.25 4.35 -3.39
CA LEU A 274 23.19 5.04 -4.69
C LEU A 274 22.03 4.57 -5.57
N TRP A 275 21.62 3.30 -5.44
CA TRP A 275 20.50 2.72 -6.17
C TRP A 275 19.15 3.31 -5.76
N GLY A 276 18.99 3.64 -4.47
CA GLY A 276 17.75 4.18 -3.93
C GLY A 276 17.61 5.71 -4.00
N GLY A 277 18.70 6.42 -4.32
CA GLY A 277 18.78 7.88 -4.41
C GLY A 277 18.30 8.47 -5.73
#